data_AF-A0A6J6BBV7-F1
#
_entry.id   AF-A0A6J6BBV7-F1
#
_cell.length_a   1.000
_cell.length_b   1.000
_cell.length_c   1.000
_cell.angle_alpha   90.00
_cell.angle_beta   90.00
_cell.angle_gamma   90.00
#
_symmetry.space_group_name_H-M   'P 1'
#
loop_
_entity.id
_entity.type
_entity.pdbx_description
1 polymer ?
#
loop_
_entity_poly.entity_id
_entity_poly.type
_entity_poly.pdbx_seq_one_letter_code
_entity_poly.pdbx_strand_id
1 'polypeptide(L)'
;MSDSRTPTDGDLDCIETQLGRTPRDVHAISYRCPCGKPAVVETPPRLGNGEPFPTFYYATCPRLTAAISTLETTGLMGDMNQRLSEDHVLAGQYAAAHDDYIAARSALRIDVPEVENISAGGMPDRVKCLHSLVAHSLSAGEGVNPLGDEALAKLPDWWKSQPCE
;
A
#
# COMPACT_ATOMS: atom_id res chain seq x y z
N MET A 1 23.18 0.07 0.61
CA MET A 1 23.08 -1.40 0.62
C MET A 1 21.81 -1.73 -0.13
N SER A 2 21.91 -2.44 -1.25
CA SER A 2 20.73 -2.82 -2.04
C SER A 2 20.00 -3.90 -1.25
N ASP A 3 19.07 -3.50 -0.39
CA ASP A 3 18.15 -4.46 0.22
C ASP A 3 17.38 -5.14 -0.92
N SER A 4 17.64 -6.43 -1.11
CA SER A 4 16.94 -7.22 -2.12
C SER A 4 15.44 -7.14 -1.84
N ARG A 5 14.67 -6.82 -2.88
CA ARG A 5 13.20 -6.83 -2.81
C ARG A 5 12.63 -8.25 -2.87
N THR A 6 13.46 -9.24 -3.19
CA THR A 6 13.08 -10.66 -3.18
C THR A 6 12.78 -11.10 -1.74
N PRO A 7 11.59 -11.67 -1.45
CA PRO A 7 11.26 -12.17 -0.13
C PRO A 7 12.18 -13.32 0.28
N THR A 8 12.67 -13.29 1.51
CA THR A 8 13.37 -14.43 2.14
C THR A 8 12.38 -15.28 2.94
N ASP A 9 12.75 -16.52 3.30
CA ASP A 9 11.91 -17.36 4.16
C ASP A 9 11.58 -16.65 5.50
N GLY A 10 12.55 -15.96 6.08
CA GLY A 10 12.34 -15.17 7.31
C GLY A 10 11.40 -13.97 7.12
N ASP A 11 11.31 -13.41 5.90
CA ASP A 11 10.28 -12.40 5.60
C ASP A 11 8.89 -13.04 5.54
N LEU A 12 8.77 -14.21 4.90
CA LEU A 12 7.50 -14.92 4.77
C LEU A 12 6.97 -15.38 6.14
N ASP A 13 7.84 -15.92 7.01
CA ASP A 13 7.50 -16.28 8.39
C ASP A 13 7.03 -15.07 9.20
N CYS A 14 7.72 -13.93 9.04
CA CYS A 14 7.33 -12.68 9.68
C CYS A 14 5.96 -12.21 9.18
N ILE A 15 5.73 -12.19 7.87
CA ILE A 15 4.46 -11.78 7.27
C ILE A 15 3.32 -12.71 7.71
N GLU A 16 3.55 -14.03 7.79
CA GLU A 16 2.55 -14.98 8.29
C GLU A 16 2.15 -14.65 9.74
N THR A 17 3.13 -14.37 10.59
CA THR A 17 2.89 -13.94 11.98
C THR A 17 2.10 -12.63 12.03
N GLN A 18 2.52 -11.63 11.24
CA GLN A 18 1.87 -10.33 11.13
C GLN A 18 0.40 -10.42 10.70
N LEU A 19 0.08 -11.29 9.74
CA LEU A 19 -1.25 -11.47 9.20
C LEU A 19 -2.12 -12.46 10.01
N GLY A 20 -1.51 -13.29 10.85
CA GLY A 20 -2.16 -14.41 11.54
C GLY A 20 -2.67 -15.50 10.60
N ARG A 21 -2.13 -15.57 9.38
CA ARG A 21 -2.49 -16.52 8.32
C ARG A 21 -1.39 -16.55 7.26
N THR A 22 -1.31 -17.64 6.50
CA THR A 22 -0.38 -17.74 5.37
C THR A 22 -0.57 -16.56 4.40
N PRO A 23 0.51 -15.85 4.03
CA PRO A 23 0.42 -14.73 3.10
C PRO A 23 -0.05 -15.18 1.72
N ARG A 24 -0.86 -14.33 1.09
CA ARG A 24 -1.29 -14.52 -0.30
C ARG A 24 -0.15 -14.06 -1.20
N ASP A 25 0.38 -14.98 -2.00
CA ASP A 25 1.41 -14.79 -3.03
C ASP A 25 2.22 -13.50 -2.89
N VAL A 26 3.38 -13.58 -2.24
CA VAL A 26 4.28 -12.43 -2.07
C VAL A 26 5.23 -12.37 -3.26
N HIS A 27 5.07 -11.36 -4.12
CA HIS A 27 5.99 -11.13 -5.24
C HIS A 27 7.29 -10.48 -4.76
N ALA A 28 7.18 -9.45 -3.92
CA ALA A 28 8.32 -8.69 -3.42
C ALA A 28 8.01 -8.01 -2.08
N ILE A 29 9.05 -7.66 -1.34
CA ILE A 29 8.97 -6.70 -0.23
C ILE A 29 9.13 -5.31 -0.83
N SER A 30 8.05 -4.51 -0.86
CA SER A 30 8.11 -3.15 -1.39
C SER A 30 8.60 -2.15 -0.37
N TYR A 31 8.33 -2.38 0.91
CA TYR A 31 8.80 -1.52 1.98
C TYR A 31 9.14 -2.31 3.25
N ARG A 32 10.34 -2.03 3.77
CA ARG A 32 10.80 -2.49 5.09
C ARG A 32 10.64 -1.37 6.10
N CYS A 33 10.02 -1.71 7.22
CA CYS A 33 9.90 -0.81 8.34
C CYS A 33 11.29 -0.48 8.92
N PRO A 34 11.53 0.69 9.55
CA PRO A 34 12.81 0.99 10.19
C PRO A 34 13.26 -0.01 11.27
N CYS A 35 12.36 -0.85 11.80
CA CYS A 35 12.72 -1.97 12.67
C CYS A 35 13.29 -3.19 11.93
N GLY A 36 13.42 -3.14 10.60
CA GLY A 36 13.97 -4.19 9.74
C GLY A 36 12.95 -5.19 9.18
N LYS A 37 11.73 -5.25 9.74
CA LYS A 37 10.69 -6.20 9.33
C LYS A 37 9.93 -5.70 8.09
N PRO A 38 9.40 -6.61 7.23
CA PRO A 38 8.47 -6.24 6.15
C PRO A 38 7.29 -5.44 6.69
N ALA A 39 6.86 -4.41 5.97
CA ALA A 39 5.64 -3.68 6.31
C ALA A 39 4.69 -3.53 5.15
N VAL A 40 5.19 -3.54 3.91
CA VAL A 40 4.38 -3.57 2.70
C VAL A 40 4.98 -4.57 1.71
N VAL A 41 4.10 -5.34 1.08
CA VAL A 41 4.45 -6.32 0.03
C VAL A 41 3.82 -5.94 -1.30
N GLU A 42 4.40 -6.44 -2.38
CA GLU A 42 3.76 -6.53 -3.68
C GLU A 42 3.11 -7.90 -3.83
N THR A 43 1.83 -7.91 -4.21
CA THR A 43 1.07 -9.13 -4.52
C THR A 43 0.76 -9.16 -6.01
N PRO A 44 0.96 -10.29 -6.73
CA PRO A 44 0.59 -10.41 -8.13
C PRO A 44 -0.88 -10.06 -8.38
N PRO A 45 -1.22 -9.51 -9.55
CA PRO A 45 -2.61 -9.17 -9.90
C PRO A 45 -3.53 -10.39 -10.03
N ARG A 46 -2.96 -11.61 -10.08
CA ARG A 46 -3.67 -12.88 -10.02
C ARG A 46 -2.94 -13.82 -9.06
N LEU A 47 -3.67 -14.36 -8.10
CA LEU A 47 -3.14 -15.29 -7.12
C LEU A 47 -2.92 -16.69 -7.73
N GLY A 48 -2.15 -17.54 -7.07
CA GLY A 48 -1.85 -18.91 -7.50
C GLY A 48 -3.08 -19.82 -7.58
N ASN A 49 -4.17 -19.45 -6.89
CA ASN A 49 -5.48 -20.11 -7.01
C ASN A 49 -6.32 -19.60 -8.21
N GLY A 50 -5.79 -18.65 -8.99
CA GLY A 50 -6.43 -18.06 -10.17
C GLY A 50 -7.29 -16.82 -9.90
N GLU A 51 -7.53 -16.47 -8.63
CA GLU A 51 -8.36 -15.33 -8.24
C GLU A 51 -7.69 -13.98 -8.61
N PRO A 52 -8.41 -13.06 -9.28
CA PRO A 52 -7.93 -11.69 -9.48
C PRO A 52 -7.75 -10.97 -8.15
N PHE A 53 -6.64 -10.26 -7.98
CA PHE A 53 -6.35 -9.50 -6.78
C PHE A 53 -5.94 -8.06 -7.14
N PRO A 54 -6.85 -7.08 -6.99
CA PRO A 54 -6.58 -5.71 -7.46
C PRO A 54 -5.53 -4.98 -6.60
N THR A 55 -5.33 -5.39 -5.34
CA THR A 55 -4.42 -4.74 -4.41
C THR A 55 -2.98 -5.23 -4.61
N PHE A 56 -2.21 -4.47 -5.39
CA PHE A 56 -0.78 -4.67 -5.61
C PHE A 56 0.06 -4.41 -4.35
N TYR A 57 -0.01 -3.20 -3.77
CA TYR A 57 0.67 -2.88 -2.51
C TYR A 57 -0.20 -3.22 -1.30
N TYR A 58 0.23 -4.18 -0.49
CA TYR A 58 -0.51 -4.66 0.68
C TYR A 58 0.30 -4.47 1.97
N ALA A 59 -0.25 -3.68 2.90
CA ALA A 59 0.36 -3.47 4.21
C ALA A 59 0.13 -4.69 5.11
N THR A 60 1.22 -5.30 5.58
CA THR A 60 1.18 -6.50 6.43
C THR A 60 1.47 -6.19 7.88
N CYS A 61 2.29 -5.17 8.17
CA CYS A 61 2.66 -4.80 9.52
C CYS A 61 1.43 -4.44 10.39
N PRO A 62 1.14 -5.20 11.46
CA PRO A 62 -0.07 -5.00 12.27
C PRO A 62 -0.07 -3.66 13.00
N ARG A 63 1.12 -3.12 13.28
CA ARG A 63 1.30 -1.83 13.94
C ARG A 63 1.00 -0.67 13.00
N LEU A 64 1.46 -0.78 11.75
CA LEU A 64 1.16 0.18 10.70
C LEU A 64 -0.34 0.19 10.40
N THR A 65 -0.94 -0.98 10.19
CA THR A 65 -2.38 -1.08 9.89
C THR A 65 -3.26 -0.60 11.06
N ALA A 66 -2.86 -0.85 12.32
CA ALA A 66 -3.56 -0.31 13.49
C ALA A 66 -3.47 1.23 13.58
N ALA A 67 -2.30 1.80 13.29
CA ALA A 67 -2.12 3.25 13.25
C ALA A 67 -2.95 3.89 12.13
N ILE A 68 -2.95 3.30 10.94
CA ILE A 68 -3.78 3.75 9.80
C ILE A 68 -5.27 3.64 10.15
N SER A 69 -5.72 2.52 10.72
CA SER A 69 -7.11 2.34 11.14
C SER A 69 -7.55 3.40 12.14
N THR A 70 -6.68 3.78 13.08
CA THR A 70 -6.94 4.88 14.01
C THR A 70 -7.06 6.22 13.28
N LEU A 71 -6.20 6.47 12.30
CA LEU A 71 -6.25 7.69 11.49
C LEU A 71 -7.54 7.76 10.65
N GLU A 72 -8.02 6.64 10.12
CA GLU A 72 -9.25 6.56 9.32
C GLU A 72 -10.49 7.03 10.12
N THR A 73 -10.50 6.91 11.46
CA THR A 73 -11.62 7.38 12.29
C THR A 73 -11.63 8.89 12.54
N THR A 74 -10.61 9.63 12.11
CA THR A 74 -10.48 11.08 12.41
C THR A 74 -11.31 11.98 11.51
N GLY A 75 -11.94 11.43 10.45
CA GLY A 75 -12.63 12.21 9.42
C GLY A 75 -11.74 12.60 8.23
N LEU A 76 -10.43 12.35 8.29
CA LEU A 76 -9.45 12.74 7.26
C LEU A 76 -9.85 12.31 5.84
N MET A 77 -10.38 11.10 5.66
CA MET A 77 -10.81 10.64 4.33
C MET A 77 -11.97 11.47 3.77
N GLY A 78 -12.87 11.99 4.62
CA GLY A 78 -13.94 12.89 4.21
C GLY A 78 -13.37 14.20 3.68
N ASP A 79 -12.45 14.81 4.44
CA ASP A 79 -11.77 16.06 4.05
C ASP A 79 -10.97 15.90 2.75
N MET A 80 -10.27 14.77 2.60
CA MET A 80 -9.54 14.45 1.37
C MET A 80 -10.48 14.31 0.17
N ASN A 81 -11.63 13.63 0.33
CA ASN A 81 -12.62 13.49 -0.73
C ASN A 81 -13.24 14.84 -1.12
N GLN A 82 -13.51 15.72 -0.15
CA GLN A 82 -13.99 17.07 -0.43
C GLN A 82 -12.95 17.84 -1.26
N ARG A 83 -11.68 17.82 -0.82
CA ARG A 83 -10.59 18.48 -1.56
C ARG A 83 -10.41 17.94 -2.97
N LEU A 84 -10.53 16.62 -3.18
CA LEU A 84 -10.48 16.03 -4.53
C LEU A 84 -11.58 16.57 -5.46
N SER A 85 -12.74 16.95 -4.91
CA SER A 85 -13.83 17.52 -5.72
C SER A 85 -13.67 19.00 -6.05
N GLU A 86 -12.83 19.72 -5.30
CA GLU A 86 -12.68 21.18 -5.38
C GLU A 86 -11.32 21.61 -5.97
N ASP A 87 -10.27 20.83 -5.76
CA ASP A 87 -8.90 21.13 -6.18
C ASP A 87 -8.48 20.25 -7.37
N HIS A 88 -8.53 20.84 -8.57
CA HIS A 88 -8.14 20.17 -9.80
C HIS A 88 -6.66 19.81 -9.89
N VAL A 89 -5.78 20.53 -9.17
CA VAL A 89 -4.35 20.20 -9.15
C VAL A 89 -4.14 18.93 -8.33
N LEU A 90 -4.77 18.85 -7.14
CA LEU A 90 -4.75 17.65 -6.32
C LEU A 90 -5.35 16.45 -7.05
N ALA A 91 -6.50 16.63 -7.71
CA ALA A 91 -7.13 15.57 -8.50
C ALA A 91 -6.21 15.07 -9.62
N GLY A 92 -5.52 15.97 -10.32
CA GLY A 92 -4.54 15.61 -11.35
C GLY A 92 -3.33 14.85 -10.80
N GLN A 93 -2.81 15.25 -9.64
CA GLN A 93 -1.71 14.55 -8.97
C GLN A 93 -2.13 13.16 -8.48
N TYR A 94 -3.35 13.02 -7.97
CA TYR A 94 -3.88 11.75 -7.50
C TYR A 94 -4.23 10.80 -8.67
N ALA A 95 -4.61 11.35 -9.83
CA ALA A 95 -4.69 10.59 -11.08
C ALA A 95 -3.32 10.12 -11.57
N ALA A 96 -2.28 10.94 -11.46
CA ALA A 96 -0.92 10.49 -11.77
C ALA A 96 -0.45 9.37 -10.83
N ALA A 97 -0.82 9.41 -9.55
CA ALA A 97 -0.57 8.32 -8.60
C ALA A 97 -1.29 7.02 -9.00
N HIS A 98 -2.49 7.11 -9.55
CA HIS A 98 -3.21 5.96 -10.10
C HIS A 98 -2.46 5.34 -11.29
N ASP A 99 -1.97 6.16 -12.22
CA ASP A 99 -1.21 5.68 -13.38
C ASP A 99 0.11 5.03 -12.96
N ASP A 100 0.82 5.61 -11.99
CA ASP A 100 2.05 5.02 -11.43
C ASP A 100 1.78 3.63 -10.81
N TYR A 101 0.70 3.51 -10.04
CA TYR A 101 0.28 2.24 -9.45
C TYR A 101 0.03 1.17 -10.52
N ILE A 102 -0.68 1.53 -11.60
CA ILE A 102 -0.95 0.62 -12.71
C ILE A 102 0.35 0.25 -13.42
N ALA A 103 1.22 1.22 -13.69
CA ALA A 103 2.50 0.98 -14.35
C ALA A 103 3.39 0.02 -13.55
N ALA A 104 3.49 0.22 -12.23
CA ALA A 104 4.24 -0.66 -11.33
C ALA A 104 3.67 -2.10 -11.36
N ARG A 105 2.35 -2.26 -11.31
CA ARG A 105 1.72 -3.58 -11.39
C ARG A 105 1.90 -4.24 -12.76
N SER A 106 1.76 -3.47 -13.84
CA SER A 106 1.94 -3.95 -15.21
C SER A 106 3.38 -4.39 -15.51
N ALA A 107 4.36 -3.88 -14.76
CA ALA A 107 5.75 -4.32 -14.87
C ALA A 107 5.95 -5.81 -14.54
N LEU A 108 5.01 -6.44 -13.83
CA LEU A 108 5.02 -7.89 -13.57
C LEU A 108 4.72 -8.71 -14.83
N ARG A 109 4.20 -8.09 -15.90
CA ARG A 109 3.82 -8.74 -17.16
C ARG A 109 2.82 -9.90 -16.99
N ILE A 110 1.92 -9.76 -16.02
CA ILE A 110 0.81 -10.69 -15.77
C ILE A 110 -0.47 -9.99 -16.20
N ASP A 111 -1.07 -10.45 -17.30
CA ASP A 111 -2.31 -9.88 -17.83
C ASP A 111 -3.53 -10.40 -17.05
N VAL A 112 -4.33 -9.47 -16.52
CA VAL A 112 -5.51 -9.73 -15.68
C VAL A 112 -6.58 -8.70 -16.04
N PRO A 113 -7.37 -8.94 -17.09
CA PRO A 113 -8.38 -8.00 -17.57
C PRO A 113 -9.39 -7.58 -16.50
N GLU A 114 -9.67 -8.44 -15.53
CA GLU A 114 -10.61 -8.17 -14.43
C GLU A 114 -10.19 -7.01 -13.52
N VAL A 115 -8.89 -6.66 -13.51
CA VAL A 115 -8.35 -5.56 -12.70
C VAL A 115 -7.66 -4.49 -13.56
N GLU A 116 -7.83 -4.55 -14.88
CA GLU A 116 -7.31 -3.54 -15.81
C GLU A 116 -7.84 -2.15 -15.43
N ASN A 117 -6.94 -1.15 -15.38
CA ASN A 117 -7.25 0.21 -14.94
C ASN A 117 -7.89 0.33 -13.54
N ILE A 118 -7.85 -0.73 -12.72
CA ILE A 118 -8.34 -0.71 -11.34
C ILE A 118 -7.14 -0.66 -10.40
N SER A 119 -6.98 0.45 -9.70
CA SER A 119 -6.02 0.60 -8.61
C SER A 119 -6.69 0.39 -7.23
N ALA A 120 -5.92 0.48 -6.14
CA ALA A 120 -6.42 0.32 -4.78
C ALA A 120 -6.77 1.67 -4.11
N GLY A 121 -7.29 1.63 -2.88
CA GLY A 121 -7.58 2.87 -2.11
C GLY A 121 -8.70 3.76 -2.64
N GLY A 122 -9.34 3.44 -3.76
CA GLY A 122 -10.38 4.26 -4.38
C GLY A 122 -9.86 5.27 -5.41
N MET A 123 -8.55 5.26 -5.64
CA MET A 123 -7.89 6.02 -6.71
C MET A 123 -8.52 5.75 -8.09
N PRO A 124 -8.58 6.75 -8.98
CA PRO A 124 -8.17 8.14 -8.75
C PRO A 124 -9.29 9.05 -8.22
N ASP A 125 -10.53 8.56 -8.12
CA ASP A 125 -11.68 9.45 -7.94
C ASP A 125 -12.01 9.77 -6.48
N ARG A 126 -11.61 8.90 -5.55
CA ARG A 126 -11.94 9.00 -4.13
C ARG A 126 -10.91 8.36 -3.22
N VAL A 127 -11.02 8.64 -1.94
CA VAL A 127 -10.34 7.92 -0.86
C VAL A 127 -11.36 6.98 -0.21
N LYS A 128 -11.22 5.68 -0.45
CA LYS A 128 -12.03 4.62 0.19
C LYS A 128 -11.37 4.04 1.44
N CYS A 129 -10.04 3.99 1.46
CA CYS A 129 -9.23 3.56 2.60
C CYS A 129 -7.81 4.14 2.49
N LEU A 130 -7.22 4.49 3.62
CA LEU A 130 -5.85 5.00 3.73
C LEU A 130 -4.80 3.88 3.66
N HIS A 131 -5.18 2.65 4.01
CA HIS A 131 -4.29 1.49 4.00
C HIS A 131 -3.55 1.33 2.67
N SER A 132 -4.28 1.41 1.55
CA SER A 132 -3.69 1.28 0.22
C SER A 132 -2.89 2.51 -0.20
N LEU A 133 -3.29 3.71 0.23
CA LEU A 133 -2.59 4.95 -0.14
C LEU A 133 -1.25 5.07 0.58
N VAL A 134 -1.25 4.77 1.88
CA VAL A 134 -0.02 4.72 2.69
C VAL A 134 0.90 3.60 2.20
N ALA A 135 0.36 2.41 1.92
CA ALA A 135 1.14 1.31 1.34
C ALA A 135 1.77 1.70 0.00
N HIS A 136 1.02 2.40 -0.86
CA HIS A 136 1.53 2.90 -2.12
C HIS A 136 2.66 3.93 -1.90
N SER A 137 2.45 4.92 -1.03
CA SER A 137 3.42 5.99 -0.76
C SER A 137 4.73 5.46 -0.19
N LEU A 138 4.65 4.50 0.75
CA LEU A 138 5.82 3.82 1.31
C LEU A 138 6.62 3.04 0.25
N SER A 139 5.95 2.55 -0.79
CA SER A 139 6.54 1.70 -1.83
C SER A 139 7.09 2.49 -3.01
N ALA A 140 6.34 3.50 -3.48
CA ALA A 140 6.69 4.31 -4.63
C ALA A 140 7.60 5.50 -4.26
N GLY A 141 7.54 5.95 -3.01
CA GLY A 141 8.32 7.08 -2.51
C GLY A 141 7.49 8.36 -2.35
N GLU A 142 8.03 9.28 -1.54
CA GLU A 142 7.42 10.58 -1.25
C GLU A 142 7.22 11.40 -2.53
N GLY A 143 6.05 12.03 -2.66
CA GLY A 143 5.66 12.87 -3.77
C GLY A 143 4.91 12.13 -4.89
N VAL A 144 4.84 10.79 -4.85
CA VAL A 144 4.10 10.01 -5.84
C VAL A 144 2.61 10.00 -5.56
N ASN A 145 2.21 9.83 -4.30
CA ASN A 145 0.80 9.78 -3.90
C ASN A 145 0.53 10.83 -2.82
N PRO A 146 0.10 12.05 -3.18
CA PRO A 146 0.04 13.18 -2.24
C PRO A 146 -0.89 12.91 -1.04
N LEU A 147 -1.99 12.16 -1.24
CA LEU A 147 -2.91 11.83 -0.15
C LEU A 147 -2.38 10.71 0.75
N GLY A 148 -1.66 9.76 0.17
CA GLY A 148 -0.97 8.74 0.94
C GLY A 148 0.21 9.31 1.74
N ASP A 149 0.96 10.25 1.17
CA ASP A 149 2.03 11.00 1.86
C ASP A 149 1.48 11.83 3.02
N GLU A 150 0.37 12.54 2.79
CA GLU A 150 -0.32 13.30 3.83
C GLU A 150 -0.78 12.39 4.99
N ALA A 151 -1.33 11.23 4.67
CA ALA A 151 -1.74 10.25 5.67
C ALA A 151 -0.53 9.69 6.43
N LEU A 152 0.55 9.32 5.72
CA LEU A 152 1.78 8.79 6.29
C LEU A 152 2.43 9.79 7.26
N ALA A 153 2.47 11.08 6.92
CA ALA A 153 3.02 12.14 7.76
C ALA A 153 2.24 12.36 9.08
N LYS A 154 0.98 11.91 9.14
CA LYS A 154 0.13 11.99 10.36
C LYS A 154 0.26 10.76 11.25
N LEU A 155 0.90 9.68 10.78
CA LEU A 155 1.09 8.48 11.59
C LEU A 155 2.15 8.72 12.66
N PRO A 156 2.02 8.13 13.85
CA PRO A 156 3.10 8.09 14.81
C PRO A 156 4.26 7.24 14.26
N ASP A 157 5.44 7.34 14.88
CA ASP A 157 6.55 6.41 14.62
C ASP A 157 6.20 4.99 15.12
N TRP A 158 5.37 4.26 14.38
CA TRP A 158 4.75 3.01 14.80
C TRP A 158 5.76 1.89 15.10
N TRP A 159 7.01 2.04 14.67
CA TRP A 159 8.08 1.07 14.88
C TRP A 159 8.81 1.23 16.22
N LYS A 160 8.65 2.36 16.93
CA LYS A 160 9.53 2.69 18.06
C LYS A 160 9.31 1.87 19.33
N SER A 161 8.09 1.39 19.60
CA SER A 161 7.83 0.79 20.92
C SER A 161 7.99 -0.74 21.01
N GLN A 162 7.97 -1.47 19.91
CA GLN A 162 8.00 -2.95 19.81
C GLN A 162 8.32 -3.39 18.36
N PRO A 163 8.94 -4.56 18.15
CA PRO A 163 9.11 -5.13 16.81
C PRO A 163 7.77 -5.30 16.07
N CYS A 164 7.81 -5.24 14.75
CA CYS A 164 6.63 -5.42 13.89
C CYS A 164 6.40 -6.90 13.55
N GLU A 165 6.34 -7.77 14.55
CA GLU A 165 6.07 -9.22 14.42
C GLU A 165 5.24 -9.72 15.59
#